data_AF-A0A2N5MB05-F1
#
_entry.id   AF-A0A2N5MB05-F1
#
_cell.length_a   1.000
_cell.length_b   1.000
_cell.length_c   1.000
_cell.angle_alpha   90.00
_cell.angle_beta   90.00
_cell.angle_gamma   90.00
#
_symmetry.space_group_name_H-M   'P 1'
#
loop_
_entity.id
_entity.type
_entity.pdbx_description
1 polymer ?
#
loop_
_entity_poly.entity_id
_entity_poly.type
_entity_poly.pdbx_seq_one_letter_code
_entity_poly.pdbx_strand_id
1 'polypeptide(L)'
;MINGITLAPLQQTAKPENLQTPAAATPYEAQKSFASVLKESIEKVNESQVLSDQYTSKLARGENVDLHQVMIASQKASITLEAAMEVRNKVIETYQEMMRIQV
;
A
#
# COMPACT_ATOMS: atom_id res chain seq x y z
N MET A 1 -64.15 -20.11 -37.26
CA MET A 1 -62.81 -20.03 -37.88
C MET A 1 -61.88 -19.33 -36.89
N ILE A 2 -60.73 -19.98 -36.66
CA ILE A 2 -59.48 -19.53 -36.02
C ILE A 2 -59.53 -19.02 -34.57
N ASN A 3 -58.98 -19.86 -33.68
CA ASN A 3 -58.77 -19.62 -32.25
C ASN A 3 -57.99 -18.34 -31.96
N GLY A 4 -58.40 -17.67 -30.87
CA GLY A 4 -57.70 -16.55 -30.27
C GLY A 4 -56.26 -16.90 -29.90
N ILE A 5 -55.37 -15.98 -30.26
CA ILE A 5 -53.95 -16.01 -29.99
C ILE A 5 -53.79 -15.86 -28.47
N THR A 6 -53.30 -16.90 -27.79
CA THR A 6 -52.97 -16.82 -26.37
C THR A 6 -51.66 -16.03 -26.23
N LEU A 7 -51.74 -14.77 -25.79
CA LEU A 7 -50.57 -14.01 -25.40
C LEU A 7 -50.09 -14.55 -24.06
N ALA A 8 -48.98 -15.29 -24.08
CA ALA A 8 -48.32 -15.72 -22.85
C ALA A 8 -47.86 -14.47 -22.08
N PRO A 9 -48.09 -14.37 -20.75
CA PRO A 9 -47.49 -13.32 -19.96
C PRO A 9 -45.97 -13.55 -19.94
N LEU A 10 -45.22 -12.58 -20.44
CA LEU A 10 -43.77 -12.54 -20.30
C LEU A 10 -43.45 -12.46 -18.81
N GLN A 11 -43.10 -13.60 -18.21
CA GLN A 11 -42.58 -13.66 -16.85
C GLN A 11 -41.26 -12.92 -16.80
N GLN A 12 -41.30 -11.80 -16.07
CA GLN A 12 -40.20 -11.00 -15.61
C GLN A 12 -39.12 -11.89 -14.97
N THR A 13 -37.98 -12.02 -15.63
CA THR A 13 -36.75 -12.59 -15.05
C THR A 13 -35.59 -11.61 -15.19
N ALA A 14 -35.82 -10.35 -14.78
CA ALA A 14 -34.70 -9.50 -14.39
C ALA A 14 -34.32 -9.90 -12.96
N LYS A 15 -33.47 -10.94 -12.85
CA LYS A 15 -32.69 -11.19 -11.64
C LYS A 15 -31.98 -9.87 -11.32
N PRO A 16 -32.02 -9.35 -10.07
CA PRO A 16 -31.13 -8.26 -9.71
C PRO A 16 -29.72 -8.82 -9.89
N GLU A 17 -29.05 -8.35 -10.94
CA GLU A 17 -27.63 -8.53 -11.13
C GLU A 17 -27.00 -8.03 -9.84
N ASN A 18 -26.40 -8.98 -9.11
CA ASN A 18 -25.73 -8.74 -7.87
C ASN A 18 -24.55 -7.83 -8.21
N LEU A 19 -24.79 -6.52 -8.16
CA LEU A 19 -23.76 -5.50 -8.05
C LEU A 19 -23.12 -5.76 -6.70
N GLN A 20 -22.22 -6.75 -6.68
CA GLN A 20 -21.26 -6.97 -5.62
C GLN A 20 -20.44 -5.68 -5.59
N THR A 21 -20.93 -4.74 -4.80
CA THR A 21 -20.14 -3.67 -4.25
C THR A 21 -18.91 -4.38 -3.69
N PRO A 22 -17.67 -4.03 -4.09
CA PRO A 22 -16.49 -4.61 -3.49
C PRO A 22 -16.68 -4.49 -1.99
N ALA A 23 -16.71 -5.63 -1.28
CA ALA A 23 -16.91 -5.64 0.15
C ALA A 23 -15.92 -4.62 0.74
N ALA A 24 -16.45 -3.53 1.30
CA ALA A 24 -15.62 -2.48 1.86
C ALA A 24 -14.73 -3.16 2.90
N ALA A 25 -13.41 -3.10 2.69
CA ALA A 25 -12.44 -3.72 3.59
C ALA A 25 -12.80 -3.33 5.02
N THR A 26 -12.97 -4.34 5.87
CA THR A 26 -13.32 -4.06 7.26
C THR A 26 -12.21 -3.21 7.90
N PRO A 27 -12.52 -2.37 8.91
CA PRO A 27 -11.48 -1.59 9.59
C PRO A 27 -10.28 -2.44 10.05
N TYR A 28 -10.52 -3.70 10.40
CA TYR A 28 -9.50 -4.69 10.75
C TYR A 28 -8.60 -5.10 9.57
N GLU A 29 -9.18 -5.36 8.39
CA GLU A 29 -8.41 -5.69 7.18
C GLU A 29 -7.59 -4.51 6.69
N ALA A 30 -8.13 -3.29 6.76
CA ALA A 30 -7.40 -2.07 6.47
C ALA A 30 -6.21 -1.88 7.42
N GLN A 31 -6.41 -2.10 8.73
CA GLN A 31 -5.34 -2.03 9.74
C GLN A 31 -4.24 -3.07 9.49
N LYS A 32 -4.61 -4.30 9.11
CA LYS A 32 -3.65 -5.37 8.80
C LYS A 32 -2.84 -5.06 7.53
N SER A 33 -3.50 -4.63 6.45
CA SER A 33 -2.85 -4.23 5.20
C SER A 33 -1.85 -3.10 5.45
N PHE A 34 -2.28 -2.09 6.22
CA PHE A 34 -1.45 -0.97 6.61
C PHE A 34 -0.24 -1.37 7.46
N ALA A 35 -0.42 -2.23 8.47
CA ALA A 35 0.69 -2.75 9.28
C ALA A 35 1.73 -3.49 8.42
N SER A 36 1.29 -4.21 7.38
CA SER A 36 2.17 -4.86 6.42
C SER A 36 2.98 -3.84 5.61
N VAL A 37 2.33 -2.80 5.07
CA VAL A 37 3.00 -1.75 4.30
C VAL A 37 3.99 -0.97 5.17
N LEU A 38 3.64 -0.68 6.43
CA LEU A 38 4.53 -0.02 7.38
C LEU A 38 5.77 -0.87 7.66
N LYS A 39 5.59 -2.17 7.91
CA LYS A 39 6.70 -3.10 8.12
C LYS A 39 7.63 -3.13 6.90
N GLU A 40 7.07 -3.30 5.71
CA GLU A 40 7.83 -3.33 4.45
C GLU A 40 8.58 -2.01 4.21
N SER A 41 7.98 -0.88 4.58
CA SER A 41 8.60 0.44 4.47
C SER A 41 9.81 0.58 5.40
N ILE A 42 9.71 0.09 6.64
CA ILE A 42 10.83 0.08 7.60
C ILE A 42 11.96 -0.82 7.09
N GLU A 43 11.63 -2.00 6.56
CA GLU A 43 12.61 -2.91 5.96
C GLU A 43 13.35 -2.24 4.79
N LYS A 44 12.63 -1.53 3.90
CA LYS A 44 13.21 -0.77 2.79
C LYS A 44 14.14 0.36 3.23
N VAL A 45 13.82 1.07 4.31
CA VAL A 45 14.71 2.10 4.88
C VAL A 45 16.02 1.46 5.33
N ASN A 46 15.92 0.35 6.08
CA ASN A 46 17.09 -0.36 6.59
C ASN A 46 17.96 -0.89 5.44
N GLU A 47 17.37 -1.50 4.42
CA GLU A 47 18.09 -1.95 3.23
C GLU A 47 18.83 -0.81 2.54
N SER A 48 18.18 0.35 2.37
CA SER A 48 18.81 1.50 1.72
C SER A 48 19.98 2.07 2.54
N GLN A 49 19.88 2.09 3.87
CA GLN A 49 20.98 2.52 4.74
C GLN A 49 22.16 1.54 4.66
N VAL A 50 21.90 0.23 4.80
CA VAL A 50 22.94 -0.80 4.71
C VAL A 50 23.65 -0.75 3.36
N LEU A 51 22.92 -0.52 2.27
CA LEU A 51 23.51 -0.38 0.93
C LEU A 51 24.45 0.84 0.85
N SER A 52 24.01 1.99 1.39
CA SER A 52 24.82 3.22 1.46
C SER A 52 26.10 2.99 2.26
N ASP A 53 26.00 2.33 3.41
CA ASP A 53 27.14 2.03 4.28
C ASP A 53 28.11 1.06 3.61
N GLN A 54 27.60 0.04 2.92
CA GLN A 54 28.43 -0.88 2.16
C GLN A 54 29.23 -0.15 1.07
N TYR A 55 28.59 0.70 0.26
CA TYR A 55 29.31 1.44 -0.77
C TYR A 55 30.32 2.42 -0.17
N THR A 56 29.96 3.11 0.91
CA THR A 56 30.88 4.00 1.63
C THR A 56 32.09 3.23 2.16
N SER A 57 31.89 2.06 2.75
CA SER A 57 32.97 1.21 3.25
C SER A 57 33.86 0.66 2.14
N LYS A 58 33.26 0.26 0.99
CA LYS A 58 34.02 -0.19 -0.18
C LYS A 58 34.88 0.93 -0.75
N LEU A 59 34.32 2.14 -0.89
CA LEU A 59 35.05 3.31 -1.35
C LEU A 59 36.20 3.67 -0.39
N ALA A 60 35.94 3.68 0.92
CA ALA A 60 36.97 3.97 1.94
C ALA A 60 38.12 2.96 1.96
N ARG A 61 37.84 1.71 1.56
CA ARG A 61 38.85 0.64 1.43
C ARG A 61 39.57 0.65 0.07
N GLY A 62 39.23 1.58 -0.82
CA GLY A 62 39.81 1.65 -2.17
C GLY A 62 39.37 0.50 -3.09
N GLU A 63 38.25 -0.17 -2.78
CA GLU A 63 37.67 -1.17 -3.68
C GLU A 63 37.07 -0.49 -4.92
N ASN A 64 36.77 -1.31 -5.94
CA ASN A 64 36.26 -0.85 -7.24
C ASN A 64 34.78 -0.42 -7.13
N VAL A 65 34.55 0.73 -6.48
CA VAL A 65 33.27 1.41 -6.33
C VAL A 65 33.45 2.85 -6.76
N ASP A 66 32.62 3.29 -7.69
CA ASP A 66 32.64 4.67 -8.13
C ASP A 66 32.01 5.59 -7.09
N LEU A 67 32.61 6.78 -6.92
CA LEU A 67 32.09 7.81 -6.02
C LEU A 67 30.61 8.15 -6.29
N HIS A 68 30.19 8.15 -7.56
CA HIS A 68 28.81 8.45 -7.93
C HIS A 68 27.81 7.41 -7.38
N GLN A 69 28.20 6.13 -7.29
CA GLN A 69 27.34 5.08 -6.71
C GLN A 69 27.13 5.30 -5.22
N VAL A 70 28.18 5.71 -4.51
CA VAL A 70 28.12 6.04 -3.08
C VAL A 70 27.19 7.23 -2.85
N MET A 71 27.33 8.28 -3.67
CA MET A 71 26.46 9.46 -3.59
C MET A 71 24.99 9.13 -3.88
N ILE A 72 24.72 8.34 -4.92
CA ILE A 72 23.35 7.92 -5.25
C ILE A 72 22.75 7.08 -4.13
N ALA A 73 23.50 6.11 -3.59
CA ALA A 73 23.03 5.26 -2.51
C ALA A 73 22.75 6.05 -1.23
N SER A 74 23.63 6.99 -0.88
CA SER A 74 23.42 7.90 0.25
C SER A 74 22.19 8.78 0.06
N GLN A 75 22.01 9.40 -1.11
CA GLN A 75 20.84 10.23 -1.40
C GLN A 75 19.55 9.41 -1.34
N LYS A 76 19.57 8.18 -1.88
CA LYS A 76 18.45 7.24 -1.81
C LYS A 76 18.10 6.89 -0.36
N ALA A 77 19.10 6.63 0.48
CA ALA A 77 18.90 6.34 1.89
C ALA A 77 18.24 7.53 2.63
N SER A 78 18.72 8.75 2.38
CA SER A 78 18.15 9.97 2.97
C SER A 78 16.70 10.18 2.56
N ILE A 79 16.38 10.14 1.27
CA ILE A 79 14.99 10.33 0.77
C ILE A 79 14.06 9.23 1.30
N THR A 80 14.54 7.99 1.36
CA THR A 80 13.74 6.87 1.86
C THR A 80 13.45 7.03 3.36
N LEU A 81 14.41 7.51 4.14
CA LEU A 81 14.24 7.81 5.56
C LEU A 81 13.24 8.96 5.77
N GLU A 82 13.34 10.04 4.99
CA GLU A 82 12.39 11.16 5.03
C GLU A 82 10.96 10.68 4.74
N ALA A 83 10.78 9.90 3.67
CA ALA A 83 9.49 9.31 3.35
C ALA A 83 8.94 8.42 4.47
N ALA A 84 9.80 7.63 5.12
CA ALA A 84 9.38 6.79 6.24
C ALA A 84 8.99 7.59 7.48
N MET A 85 9.63 8.74 7.73
CA MET A 85 9.24 9.66 8.81
C MET A 85 7.85 10.26 8.56
N GLU A 86 7.56 10.66 7.31
CA GLU A 86 6.22 11.13 6.93
C GLU A 86 5.15 10.06 7.14
N VAL A 87 5.43 8.82 6.70
CA VAL A 87 4.53 7.68 6.94
C VAL A 87 4.34 7.46 8.45
N ARG A 88 5.42 7.45 9.25
CA ARG A 88 5.35 7.30 10.71
C ARG A 88 4.47 8.36 11.35
N ASN A 89 4.63 9.62 10.97
CA ASN A 89 3.81 10.72 11.48
C ASN A 89 2.34 10.48 11.12
N LYS A 90 2.06 10.10 9.87
CA LYS A 90 0.69 9.83 9.42
C LYS A 90 0.04 8.63 10.10
N VAL A 91 0.82 7.60 10.44
CA VAL A 91 0.39 6.44 11.22
C VAL A 91 -0.10 6.89 12.60
N ILE A 92 0.70 7.70 13.29
CA ILE A 92 0.39 8.17 14.64
C ILE A 92 -0.89 9.02 14.62
N GLU A 93 -1.03 9.93 13.65
CA GLU A 93 -2.26 10.72 13.45
C GLU A 93 -3.49 9.84 13.24
N THR A 94 -3.39 8.86 12.33
CA THR A 94 -4.52 8.00 11.97
C THR A 94 -4.95 7.12 13.15
N TYR A 95 -3.99 6.61 13.93
CA TYR A 95 -4.28 5.87 15.15
C TYR A 95 -5.02 6.73 16.19
N GLN A 96 -4.58 7.98 16.38
CA GLN A 96 -5.24 8.94 17.28
C GLN A 96 -6.65 9.29 16.83
N GLU A 97 -6.87 9.46 15.52
CA GLU A 97 -8.19 9.77 14.96
C GLU A 97 -9.19 8.61 15.15
N MET A 98 -8.76 7.37 14.92
CA MET A 98 -9.60 6.19 15.16
C MET A 98 -10.06 6.06 16.61
N MET A 99 -9.23 6.48 17.58
CA MET A 99 -9.60 6.51 19.00
C MET A 99 -10.62 7.62 19.32
N ARG A 100 -10.57 8.75 18.62
CA ARG A 100 -11.53 9.86 18.81
C ARG A 100 -12.93 9.57 18.29
N ILE A 101 -13.07 8.70 17.30
CA ILE A 101 -14.38 8.34 16.71
C ILE A 101 -15.18 7.38 17.62
N GLN A 102 -14.52 6.69 18.55
CA GLN A 102 -15.13 5.64 19.39
C GLN A 102 -15.64 6.12 20.76
N VAL A 103 -15.64 7.43 21.04
CA VAL A 103 -16.22 8.01 22.27
C VAL A 103 -17.55 8.70 22.02
#